data_AF-A0A9E4G4N5-F1
#
_entry.id   AF-A0A9E4G4N5-F1
#
_cell.length_a   1.000
_cell.length_b   1.000
_cell.length_c   1.000
_cell.angle_alpha   90.00
_cell.angle_beta   90.00
_cell.angle_gamma   90.00
#
_symmetry.space_group_name_H-M   'P 1'
#
loop_
_entity.id
_entity.type
_entity.pdbx_description
1 polymer ?
#
loop_
_entity_poly.entity_id
_entity_poly.type
_entity_poly.pdbx_seq_one_letter_code
_entity_poly.pdbx_strand_id
1 'polypeptide(L)'
;SCLALSPDFERDGVLLAGTLEDGIFSSADRGLRWQPWNFGLFDLSVLCLALSPHWPADETVFAGTETGLYRSGNGGRAWRFTGFPTEFAPVLSLALAVDQASGETLLFAGGEAHG
;
A
#
# COMPACT_ATOMS: atom_id res chain seq x y z
N SER A 1 6.25 -7.32 8.60
CA SER A 1 5.24 -6.29 8.93
C SER A 1 5.79 -4.92 8.56
N CYS A 2 4.91 -3.99 8.21
CA CYS A 2 5.26 -2.64 7.76
C CYS A 2 4.26 -1.61 8.28
N LEU A 3 4.64 -0.34 8.25
CA LEU A 3 3.81 0.80 8.63
C LEU A 3 3.96 1.90 7.59
N ALA A 4 2.86 2.57 7.24
CA ALA A 4 2.87 3.73 6.37
C ALA A 4 1.95 4.82 6.93
N LEU A 5 2.48 6.04 7.01
CA LEU A 5 1.72 7.23 7.40
C LEU A 5 1.18 7.90 6.13
N SER A 6 0.02 8.56 6.22
CA SER A 6 -0.41 9.48 5.17
C SER A 6 0.59 10.65 5.04
N PRO A 7 0.78 11.20 3.83
CA PRO A 7 1.56 12.43 3.64
C PRO A 7 1.08 13.60 4.51
N ASP A 8 -0.21 13.64 4.81
CA ASP A 8 -0.89 14.67 5.61
C ASP A 8 -1.10 14.24 7.08
N PHE A 9 -0.34 13.27 7.60
CA PHE A 9 -0.55 12.63 8.90
C PHE A 9 -0.76 13.59 10.07
N GLU A 10 0.00 14.70 10.12
CA GLU A 10 -0.15 15.68 11.19
C GLU A 10 -1.57 16.27 11.25
N ARG A 11 -2.23 16.39 10.10
CA ARG A 11 -3.59 16.89 9.95
C ARG A 11 -4.63 15.80 10.14
N ASP A 12 -4.50 14.67 9.46
CA ASP A 12 -5.56 13.64 9.39
C ASP A 12 -5.38 12.46 10.36
N GLY A 13 -4.16 12.23 10.85
CA GLY A 13 -3.83 11.10 11.73
C GLY A 13 -3.98 9.73 11.09
N VAL A 14 -3.97 9.64 9.75
CA VAL A 14 -4.18 8.38 9.02
C VAL A 14 -2.89 7.58 8.87
N LEU A 15 -2.96 6.29 9.23
CA LEU A 15 -1.86 5.37 9.07
C LEU A 15 -2.35 3.94 8.86
N LEU A 16 -1.59 3.18 8.08
CA LEU A 16 -1.88 1.79 7.77
C LEU A 16 -0.73 0.90 8.26
N ALA A 17 -1.07 -0.27 8.77
CA ALA A 17 -0.14 -1.30 9.21
C ALA A 17 -0.38 -2.57 8.40
N GLY A 18 0.69 -3.09 7.78
CA GLY A 18 0.71 -4.38 7.11
C GLY A 18 1.28 -5.45 8.04
N THR A 19 0.60 -6.59 8.12
CA THR A 19 1.01 -7.74 8.93
C THR A 19 1.46 -8.90 8.04
N LEU A 20 2.07 -9.92 8.61
CA LEU A 20 2.54 -11.08 7.85
C LEU A 20 1.43 -12.12 7.57
N GLU A 21 0.30 -12.06 8.28
CA GLU A 21 -0.74 -13.11 8.19
C GLU A 21 -2.18 -12.57 8.22
N ASP A 22 -2.41 -11.36 8.75
CA ASP A 22 -3.75 -10.80 8.98
C ASP A 22 -4.08 -9.62 8.02
N GLY A 23 -3.22 -9.39 7.02
CA GLY A 23 -3.40 -8.32 6.04
C GLY A 23 -3.11 -6.94 6.62
N ILE A 24 -3.97 -5.99 6.27
CA ILE A 24 -3.84 -4.56 6.50
C ILE A 24 -4.84 -4.08 7.54
N PHE A 25 -4.34 -3.32 8.50
CA PHE A 25 -5.12 -2.56 9.44
C PHE A 25 -4.95 -1.07 9.18
N SER A 26 -6.01 -0.30 9.33
CA SER A 26 -5.99 1.15 9.20
C SER A 26 -6.45 1.82 10.48
N SER A 27 -5.85 2.95 10.77
CA SER A 27 -6.28 3.88 11.80
C SER A 27 -6.44 5.27 11.19
N ALA A 28 -7.47 5.98 11.63
CA ALA A 28 -7.75 7.37 11.27
C ALA A 28 -7.71 8.29 12.51
N ASP A 29 -7.10 7.81 13.60
CA ASP A 29 -7.04 8.49 14.89
C ASP A 29 -5.67 8.37 15.54
N ARG A 30 -4.61 8.47 14.72
CA ARG A 30 -3.20 8.44 15.16
C ARG A 30 -2.83 7.14 15.91
N GLY A 31 -3.44 6.03 15.52
CA GLY A 31 -3.12 4.70 16.03
C GLY A 31 -3.87 4.30 17.29
N LEU A 32 -4.86 5.08 17.73
CA LEU A 32 -5.66 4.78 18.92
C LEU A 32 -6.66 3.63 18.66
N ARG A 33 -7.20 3.53 17.46
CA ARG A 33 -8.11 2.46 17.03
C ARG A 33 -7.73 1.95 15.65
N TRP A 34 -7.88 0.65 15.47
CA TRP A 34 -7.53 -0.05 14.25
C TRP A 34 -8.71 -0.85 13.73
N GLN A 35 -8.86 -0.89 12.42
CA GLN A 35 -9.86 -1.73 11.75
C GLN A 35 -9.23 -2.48 10.57
N PRO A 36 -9.61 -3.76 10.36
CA PRO A 36 -9.10 -4.54 9.25
C PRO A 36 -9.73 -4.06 7.94
N TRP A 37 -8.90 -3.83 6.92
CA TRP A 37 -9.32 -3.34 5.60
C TRP A 37 -8.74 -4.24 4.51
N ASN A 38 -9.26 -5.47 4.43
CA ASN A 38 -8.72 -6.55 3.60
C ASN A 38 -9.64 -6.97 2.43
N PHE A 39 -10.72 -6.24 2.15
CA PHE A 39 -11.66 -6.67 1.11
C PHE A 39 -10.97 -6.70 -0.26
N GLY A 40 -10.94 -7.87 -0.92
CA GLY A 40 -10.26 -8.06 -2.19
C GLY A 40 -8.73 -8.19 -2.12
N LEU A 41 -8.15 -8.22 -0.91
CA LEU A 41 -6.76 -8.58 -0.67
C LEU A 41 -6.69 -10.09 -0.46
N PHE A 42 -6.32 -10.84 -1.50
CA PHE A 42 -6.31 -12.31 -1.44
C PHE A 42 -5.05 -12.88 -0.78
N ASP A 43 -3.98 -12.09 -0.71
CA ASP A 43 -2.75 -12.42 -0.01
C ASP A 43 -2.58 -11.49 1.19
N LEU A 44 -2.68 -12.07 2.38
CA LEU A 44 -2.65 -11.36 3.65
C LEU A 44 -1.23 -11.18 4.20
N SER A 45 -0.20 -11.71 3.54
CA SER A 45 1.20 -11.44 3.88
C SER A 45 1.63 -10.12 3.24
N VAL A 46 1.54 -9.04 4.03
CA VAL A 46 1.84 -7.68 3.59
C VAL A 46 3.26 -7.30 3.99
N LEU A 47 4.10 -7.14 2.97
CA LEU A 47 5.53 -6.94 3.11
C LEU A 47 5.88 -5.46 3.10
N CYS A 48 5.19 -4.66 2.27
CA CYS A 48 5.40 -3.22 2.18
C CYS A 48 4.12 -2.48 1.80
N LEU A 49 4.04 -1.19 2.18
CA LEU A 49 2.93 -0.29 1.89
C LEU A 49 3.45 1.05 1.39
N ALA A 50 2.73 1.68 0.47
CA ALA A 50 3.00 3.04 0.03
C ALA A 50 1.70 3.80 -0.25
N LEU A 51 1.57 5.00 0.33
CA LEU A 51 0.42 5.90 0.11
C LEU A 51 0.77 6.92 -0.97
N SER A 52 -0.21 7.26 -1.80
CA SER A 52 -0.07 8.25 -2.86
C SER A 52 0.37 9.61 -2.30
N PRO A 53 1.29 10.32 -2.97
CA PRO A 53 1.64 11.70 -2.61
C PRO A 53 0.48 12.68 -2.79
N HIS A 54 -0.58 12.29 -3.51
CA HIS A 54 -1.80 13.09 -3.69
C HIS A 54 -2.86 12.84 -2.62
N TRP A 55 -2.56 12.07 -1.58
CA TRP A 55 -3.44 11.90 -0.44
C TRP A 55 -3.79 13.25 0.23
N PRO A 56 -5.04 13.48 0.65
CA PRO A 56 -6.19 12.56 0.61
C PRO A 56 -7.04 12.64 -0.68
N ALA A 57 -6.61 13.38 -1.71
CA ALA A 57 -7.43 13.66 -2.88
C ALA A 57 -7.77 12.40 -3.70
N ASP A 58 -6.86 11.42 -3.78
CA ASP A 58 -7.06 10.18 -4.55
C ASP A 58 -7.22 8.91 -3.70
N GLU A 59 -7.01 9.03 -2.38
CA GLU A 59 -6.92 7.95 -1.39
C GLU A 59 -6.19 6.68 -1.88
N THR A 60 -5.19 6.82 -2.75
CA THR A 60 -4.54 5.67 -3.40
C THR A 60 -3.48 5.07 -2.50
N VAL A 61 -3.50 3.74 -2.38
CA VAL A 61 -2.54 2.97 -1.58
C VAL A 61 -2.10 1.74 -2.37
N PHE A 62 -0.82 1.39 -2.26
CA PHE A 62 -0.26 0.16 -2.80
C PHE A 62 0.22 -0.75 -1.68
N ALA A 63 0.06 -2.06 -1.87
CA ALA A 63 0.52 -3.10 -0.96
C ALA A 63 1.31 -4.14 -1.74
N GLY A 64 2.57 -4.34 -1.34
CA GLY A 64 3.40 -5.46 -1.79
C GLY A 64 3.17 -6.67 -0.90
N THR A 65 2.98 -7.82 -1.53
CA THR A 65 2.67 -9.10 -0.89
C THR A 65 3.59 -10.20 -1.41
N GLU A 66 3.47 -11.42 -0.87
CA GLU A 66 4.20 -12.59 -1.33
C GLU A 66 3.88 -12.95 -2.78
N THR A 67 2.65 -12.70 -3.22
CA THR A 67 2.16 -13.06 -4.55
C THR A 67 2.15 -11.91 -5.55
N GLY A 68 2.45 -10.69 -5.11
CA GLY A 68 2.58 -9.54 -6.01
C GLY A 68 2.07 -8.23 -5.43
N LEU A 69 1.61 -7.35 -6.32
CA LEU A 69 1.21 -5.98 -5.99
C LEU A 69 -0.31 -5.82 -6.03
N TYR A 70 -0.85 -5.17 -4.99
CA TYR A 70 -2.25 -4.76 -4.90
C TYR A 70 -2.36 -3.24 -4.85
N ARG A 71 -3.45 -2.71 -5.38
CA ARG A 71 -3.82 -1.30 -5.32
C ARG A 71 -5.20 -1.12 -4.70
N SER A 72 -5.32 -0.11 -3.84
CA SER A 72 -6.57 0.47 -3.40
C SER A 72 -6.69 1.90 -3.92
N GLY A 73 -7.90 2.32 -4.29
CA GLY A 73 -8.23 3.72 -4.63
C GLY A 73 -9.27 4.31 -3.69
N ASN A 74 -9.41 3.75 -2.49
CA ASN A 74 -10.38 4.16 -1.49
C ASN A 74 -9.85 3.97 -0.08
N GLY A 75 -8.57 4.32 0.12
CA GLY A 75 -7.95 4.36 1.43
C GLY A 75 -7.57 2.99 2.00
N GLY A 76 -7.53 1.95 1.18
CA GLY A 76 -7.29 0.58 1.63
C GLY A 76 -8.55 -0.22 1.94
N ARG A 77 -9.75 0.38 1.90
CA ARG A 77 -11.00 -0.35 2.20
C ARG A 77 -11.27 -1.51 1.25
N ALA A 78 -10.87 -1.38 -0.02
CA ALA A 78 -10.93 -2.45 -1.02
C ALA A 78 -9.66 -2.48 -1.88
N TRP A 79 -9.22 -3.68 -2.23
CA TRP A 79 -8.00 -3.94 -2.99
C TRP A 79 -8.28 -4.65 -4.30
N ARG A 80 -7.40 -4.41 -5.27
CA ARG A 80 -7.37 -5.12 -6.55
C ARG A 80 -5.94 -5.50 -6.86
N PHE A 81 -5.74 -6.75 -7.27
CA PHE A 81 -4.48 -7.18 -7.85
C PHE A 81 -4.20 -6.36 -9.12
N THR A 82 -2.96 -5.91 -9.30
CA THR A 82 -2.60 -5.04 -10.44
C THR A 82 -2.24 -5.82 -11.71
N GLY A 83 -2.12 -7.14 -11.64
CA GLY A 83 -1.53 -7.93 -12.72
C GLY A 83 0.00 -7.94 -12.68
N PHE A 84 0.60 -7.61 -11.53
CA PHE A 84 2.06 -7.61 -11.36
C PHE A 84 2.65 -8.97 -11.76
N PRO A 85 3.72 -9.01 -12.57
CA PRO A 85 4.26 -10.28 -13.03
C PRO A 85 4.79 -11.10 -11.85
N THR A 86 4.25 -12.30 -11.69
CA THR A 86 4.49 -13.15 -10.51
C THR A 86 5.92 -13.64 -10.41
N GLU A 87 6.66 -13.66 -11.52
CA GLU A 87 8.08 -14.00 -11.56
C GLU A 87 8.98 -13.00 -10.80
N PHE A 88 8.47 -11.80 -10.52
CA PHE A 88 9.16 -10.78 -9.70
C PHE A 88 8.60 -10.68 -8.28
N ALA A 89 7.68 -11.57 -7.89
CA ALA A 89 7.19 -11.66 -6.52
C ALA A 89 8.16 -12.52 -5.67
N PRO A 90 8.29 -12.26 -4.36
CA PRO A 90 7.54 -11.31 -3.53
C PRO A 90 7.87 -9.84 -3.79
N VAL A 91 6.92 -8.94 -3.53
CA VAL A 91 7.16 -7.47 -3.62
C VAL A 91 7.61 -6.95 -2.26
N LEU A 92 8.91 -6.70 -2.13
CA LEU A 92 9.57 -6.37 -0.87
C LEU A 92 9.69 -4.87 -0.58
N SER A 93 9.69 -4.03 -1.61
CA SER A 93 9.77 -2.58 -1.42
C SER A 93 8.97 -1.81 -2.47
N LEU A 94 8.47 -0.65 -2.07
CA LEU A 94 7.75 0.29 -2.93
C LEU A 94 8.29 1.70 -2.73
N ALA A 95 8.37 2.45 -3.82
CA ALA A 95 8.66 3.88 -3.79
C ALA A 95 7.72 4.60 -4.77
N LEU A 96 7.22 5.77 -4.36
CA LEU A 96 6.40 6.63 -5.18
C LEU A 96 7.14 7.94 -5.44
N ALA A 97 7.06 8.43 -6.67
CA ALA A 97 7.59 9.73 -7.06
C ALA A 97 6.55 10.48 -7.90
N VAL A 98 6.53 11.81 -7.79
CA VAL A 98 5.74 12.67 -8.68
C VAL A 98 6.67 13.21 -9.74
N ASP A 99 6.37 12.93 -11.00
CA ASP A 99 6.99 13.63 -12.11
C ASP A 99 6.51 15.09 -12.12
N GLN A 100 7.45 16.01 -11.92
CA GLN A 100 7.16 17.45 -11.83
C GLN A 100 6.70 18.05 -13.17
N ALA A 101 7.01 17.41 -14.30
CA ALA A 101 6.64 17.91 -15.62
C ALA A 101 5.20 17.53 -16.00
N SER A 102 4.79 16.29 -15.71
CA SER A 102 3.48 15.76 -16.07
C SER A 102 2.47 15.76 -14.93
N GLY A 103 2.94 15.81 -13.68
CA GLY A 103 2.12 15.55 -12.48
C GLY A 103 1.81 14.06 -12.27
N GLU A 104 2.36 13.17 -13.09
CA GLU A 104 2.12 11.73 -12.98
C GLU A 104 2.80 11.16 -11.74
N THR A 105 2.14 10.20 -11.09
CA THR A 105 2.75 9.44 -10.00
C THR A 105 3.38 8.16 -10.56
N LEU A 106 4.70 8.05 -10.46
CA LEU A 106 5.48 6.87 -10.80
C LEU A 106 5.54 5.94 -9.58
N LEU A 107 5.26 4.65 -9.80
CA LEU A 107 5.45 3.59 -8.82
C LEU A 107 6.64 2.71 -9.20
N PHE A 108 7.57 2.56 -8.27
CA PHE A 108 8.67 1.59 -8.36
C PHE A 108 8.41 0.47 -7.37
N ALA A 109 8.51 -0.78 -7.84
CA ALA A 109 8.37 -1.98 -7.02
C ALA A 109 9.66 -2.80 -7.12
N GLY A 110 10.24 -3.12 -5.97
CA GLY A 110 11.38 -4.03 -5.85
C GLY A 110 10.90 -5.38 -5.34
N GLY A 111 11.22 -6.45 -6.07
CA GLY A 111 10.93 -7.82 -5.67
C GLY A 111 12.08 -8.76 -5.97
N GLU A 112 11.90 -10.04 -5.64
CA GLU A 112 12.90 -11.08 -5.92
C GLU A 112 12.49 -11.85 -7.17
N ALA A 113 13.42 -11.99 -8.12
CA ALA A 113 13.18 -12.82 -9.29
C ALA A 113 13.53 -14.28 -8.97
N HIS A 114 12.57 -15.18 -9.12
CA HIS A 114 12.86 -16.61 -9.12
C HIS A 114 13.32 -17.03 -10.53
N GLY A 115 14.63 -17.22 -10.68
CA GLY A 115 15.27 -17.71 -11.93
C GLY A 115 15.22 -19.22 -12.09
#